data_AF-A0A1N7SUZ1-F1
#
_entry.id   AF-A0A1N7SUZ1-F1
#
_cell.length_a   1.000
_cell.length_b   1.000
_cell.length_c   1.000
_cell.angle_alpha   90.00
_cell.angle_beta   90.00
_cell.angle_gamma   90.00
#
_symmetry.space_group_name_H-M   'P 1'
#
loop_
_entity.id
_entity.type
_entity.pdbx_description
1 polymer ?
#
loop_
_entity_poly.entity_id
_entity_poly.type
_entity_poly.pdbx_seq_one_letter_code
_entity_poly.pdbx_strand_id
1 'polypeptide(L)'
;MKREDVLALPSMPAASPSYPRGPYRFIDREYLIITYETDVDALRDALPEPLQPDGSNTALFEFIRMPDSSGFGDYTESGVVIPKGQFSEAEGTFERPTRVAMNGR
;
A
#
# COMPACT_ATOMS: atom_id res chain seq x y z
N MET A 1 30.60 13.91 -4.32
CA MET A 1 29.18 14.28 -4.16
C MET A 1 29.13 15.67 -3.57
N LYS A 2 28.54 16.64 -4.29
CA LYS A 2 28.29 18.00 -3.81
C LYS A 2 26.93 18.07 -3.09
N ARG A 3 26.60 19.20 -2.46
CA ARG A 3 25.34 19.38 -1.72
C ARG A 3 24.12 19.15 -2.61
N GLU A 4 24.17 19.62 -3.86
CA GLU A 4 23.07 19.49 -4.81
C GLU A 4 22.80 18.01 -5.15
N ASP A 5 23.85 17.20 -5.26
CA ASP A 5 23.74 15.77 -5.54
C ASP A 5 23.02 15.03 -4.40
N VAL A 6 23.28 15.40 -3.14
CA VAL A 6 22.63 14.81 -1.96
C VAL A 6 21.14 15.12 -1.93
N LEU A 7 20.78 16.38 -2.20
CA LEU A 7 19.38 16.82 -2.27
C LEU A 7 18.62 16.15 -3.41
N ALA A 8 19.34 15.70 -4.44
CA ALA A 8 18.77 14.97 -5.56
C ALA A 8 18.69 13.45 -5.32
N LEU A 9 19.04 12.89 -4.17
CA LEU A 9 18.92 11.44 -3.94
C LEU A 9 17.46 11.00 -3.74
N PRO A 10 17.05 9.82 -4.26
CA PRO A 10 15.68 9.34 -4.10
C PRO A 10 15.39 8.79 -2.70
N SER A 11 16.39 8.15 -2.09
CA SER A 11 16.28 7.45 -0.82
C SER A 11 17.67 7.20 -0.24
N MET A 12 17.70 6.68 0.98
CA MET A 12 18.92 6.27 1.67
C MET A 12 19.13 4.76 1.50
N PRO A 13 20.38 4.25 1.60
CA PRO A 13 21.65 4.97 1.72
C PRO A 13 22.10 5.71 0.44
N ALA A 14 22.93 6.75 0.58
CA ALA A 14 23.29 7.66 -0.51
C ALA A 14 23.99 7.02 -1.72
N ALA A 15 24.81 5.99 -1.51
CA ALA A 15 25.55 5.31 -2.58
C ALA A 15 24.80 4.09 -3.16
N SER A 16 23.72 3.66 -2.52
CA SER A 16 22.90 2.53 -2.95
C SER A 16 21.48 2.74 -2.39
N PRO A 17 20.68 3.59 -3.05
CA PRO A 17 19.36 3.94 -2.55
C PRO A 17 18.48 2.69 -2.42
N SER A 18 17.72 2.58 -1.32
CA SER A 18 16.88 1.40 -1.05
C SER A 18 15.75 1.21 -2.06
N TYR A 19 15.34 2.30 -2.74
CA TYR A 19 14.43 2.27 -3.89
C TYR A 19 14.78 3.40 -4.87
N PRO A 20 14.62 3.18 -6.19
CA PRO A 20 14.91 4.18 -7.22
C PRO A 20 13.81 5.24 -7.31
N ARG A 21 13.98 6.27 -8.16
CA ARG A 21 12.86 7.16 -8.52
C ARG A 21 11.88 6.45 -9.45
N GLY A 22 10.60 6.77 -9.29
CA GLY A 22 9.54 6.37 -10.20
C GLY A 22 9.59 7.09 -11.57
N PRO A 23 8.58 6.84 -12.43
CA PRO A 23 7.31 6.19 -12.11
C PRO A 23 7.46 4.69 -11.83
N TYR A 24 6.68 4.17 -10.87
CA TYR A 24 6.61 2.74 -10.59
C TYR A 24 5.46 2.12 -11.38
N ARG A 25 5.80 1.30 -12.37
CA ARG A 25 4.88 0.57 -13.21
C ARG A 25 4.76 -0.87 -12.72
N PHE A 26 3.53 -1.35 -12.63
CA PHE A 26 3.20 -2.73 -12.30
C PHE A 26 2.57 -3.38 -13.54
N ILE A 27 3.19 -4.43 -14.06
CA ILE A 27 2.71 -5.21 -15.20
C ILE A 27 2.20 -6.56 -14.68
N ASP A 28 1.06 -7.01 -15.20
CA ASP A 28 0.40 -8.25 -14.80
C ASP A 28 0.18 -8.35 -13.28
N ARG A 29 -0.26 -7.25 -12.67
CA ARG A 29 -0.64 -7.21 -11.25
C ARG A 29 -1.96 -7.95 -11.06
N GLU A 30 -1.91 -9.12 -10.44
CA GLU A 30 -3.07 -9.97 -10.21
C GLU A 30 -3.64 -9.73 -8.80
N TYR A 31 -4.97 -9.71 -8.69
CA TYR A 31 -5.68 -9.46 -7.43
C TYR A 31 -6.63 -10.60 -7.10
N LEU A 32 -6.60 -11.03 -5.84
CA LEU A 32 -7.67 -11.80 -5.20
C LEU A 32 -8.14 -11.01 -3.98
N ILE A 33 -9.39 -10.52 -4.01
CA ILE A 33 -9.97 -9.72 -2.95
C ILE A 33 -11.17 -10.46 -2.37
N ILE A 34 -11.16 -10.64 -1.05
CA ILE A 34 -12.25 -11.23 -0.28
C ILE A 34 -12.86 -10.12 0.57
N THR A 35 -14.06 -9.68 0.21
CA THR A 35 -14.85 -8.77 1.05
C THR A 35 -15.61 -9.57 2.09
N TYR A 36 -15.50 -9.17 3.36
CA TYR A 36 -16.18 -9.80 4.47
C TYR A 36 -16.72 -8.75 5.45
N GLU A 37 -17.78 -9.11 6.17
CA GLU A 37 -18.34 -8.29 7.24
C GLU A 37 -17.52 -8.46 8.52
N THR A 38 -17.33 -7.38 9.27
CA THR A 38 -16.55 -7.37 10.52
C THR A 38 -17.15 -6.41 11.54
N ASP A 39 -16.65 -6.47 12.78
CA ASP A 39 -17.06 -5.59 13.87
C ASP A 39 -16.79 -4.11 13.54
N VAL A 40 -17.83 -3.28 13.69
CA VAL A 40 -17.79 -1.83 13.44
C VAL A 40 -16.81 -1.11 14.36
N ASP A 41 -16.67 -1.56 15.61
CA ASP A 41 -15.76 -0.91 16.57
C ASP A 41 -14.30 -1.25 16.25
N ALA A 42 -14.03 -2.48 15.77
CA ALA A 42 -12.70 -2.84 15.26
C ALA A 42 -12.30 -2.02 14.02
N LEU A 43 -13.25 -1.71 13.13
CA LEU A 43 -12.99 -0.84 11.98
C LEU A 43 -12.65 0.59 12.41
N ARG A 44 -13.36 1.12 13.42
CA ARG A 44 -13.10 2.45 13.98
C ARG A 44 -11.73 2.53 14.62
N ASP A 45 -11.36 1.54 15.43
CA ASP A 45 -10.05 1.49 16.09
C ASP A 45 -8.89 1.35 15.09
N ALA A 46 -9.14 0.70 13.95
CA ALA A 46 -8.14 0.52 12.90
C ALA A 46 -7.91 1.77 12.05
N LEU A 47 -8.89 2.67 11.94
CA LEU A 47 -8.79 3.91 11.18
C LEU A 47 -8.18 5.03 12.05
N PRO A 48 -7.12 5.71 11.59
CA PRO A 48 -6.59 6.87 12.30
C PRO A 48 -7.53 8.07 12.16
N GLU A 49 -7.61 8.91 13.20
CA GLU A 49 -8.28 10.21 13.09
C GLU A 49 -7.64 11.05 11.97
N PRO A 50 -8.43 11.78 11.16
CA PRO A 50 -9.88 12.01 11.24
C PRO A 50 -10.75 11.07 10.37
N LEU A 51 -10.22 9.93 9.92
CA LEU A 51 -10.94 9.01 9.03
C LEU A 51 -12.08 8.30 9.77
N GLN A 52 -13.19 8.06 9.07
CA GLN A 52 -14.35 7.33 9.59
C GLN A 52 -14.68 6.16 8.65
N PRO A 53 -15.21 5.04 9.16
CA PRO A 53 -15.72 3.96 8.31
C PRO A 53 -16.84 4.47 7.38
N ASP A 54 -17.01 3.85 6.22
CA ASP A 54 -18.04 4.21 5.24
C ASP A 54 -19.47 3.76 5.62
N GLY A 55 -19.60 3.00 6.71
CA GLY A 55 -20.88 2.44 7.19
C GLY A 55 -21.26 1.10 6.58
N SER A 56 -20.43 0.53 5.70
CA SER A 56 -20.66 -0.80 5.11
C SER A 56 -20.43 -1.95 6.10
N ASN A 57 -19.68 -1.71 7.17
CA ASN A 57 -19.16 -2.73 8.11
C ASN A 57 -18.35 -3.83 7.40
N THR A 58 -17.74 -3.51 6.26
CA THR A 58 -16.92 -4.46 5.51
C THR A 58 -15.44 -4.15 5.61
N ALA A 59 -14.63 -5.21 5.50
CA ALA A 59 -13.21 -5.14 5.24
C ALA A 59 -12.88 -5.99 4.01
N LEU A 60 -11.83 -5.61 3.29
CA LEU A 60 -11.35 -6.30 2.11
C LEU A 60 -10.01 -6.93 2.46
N PHE A 61 -9.94 -8.26 2.47
CA PHE A 61 -8.66 -8.96 2.57
C PHE A 61 -8.14 -9.21 1.16
N GLU A 62 -6.92 -8.78 0.87
CA GLU A 62 -6.34 -8.90 -0.46
C GLU A 62 -5.09 -9.78 -0.49
N PHE A 63 -4.93 -10.49 -1.60
CA PHE A 63 -3.71 -11.12 -2.04
C PHE A 63 -3.36 -10.58 -3.41
N ILE A 64 -2.15 -10.06 -3.56
CA ILE A 64 -1.73 -9.38 -4.79
C ILE A 64 -0.40 -9.97 -5.24
N ARG A 65 -0.38 -10.48 -6.48
CA ARG A 65 0.84 -10.91 -7.15
C ARG A 65 1.35 -9.80 -8.05
N MET A 66 2.59 -9.39 -7.86
CA MET A 66 3.25 -8.33 -8.61
C MET A 66 4.55 -8.87 -9.25
N PRO A 67 4.44 -9.58 -10.38
CA PRO A 67 5.58 -10.29 -10.99
C PRO A 67 6.57 -9.35 -11.68
N ASP A 68 6.11 -8.21 -12.21
CA ASP A 68 6.96 -7.24 -12.90
C ASP A 68 6.65 -5.82 -12.41
N SER A 69 7.38 -5.41 -11.37
CA SER A 69 7.28 -4.08 -10.76
C SER A 69 8.56 -3.29 -10.98
N SER A 70 8.51 -2.22 -11.77
CA SER A 70 9.70 -1.44 -12.09
C SER A 70 10.33 -0.84 -10.82
N GLY A 71 11.59 -1.18 -10.54
CA GLY A 71 12.33 -0.70 -9.37
C GLY A 71 12.12 -1.50 -8.08
N PHE A 72 11.06 -2.33 -7.99
CA PHE A 72 10.78 -3.19 -6.84
C PHE A 72 11.00 -4.67 -7.13
N GLY A 73 10.97 -5.07 -8.40
CA GLY A 73 11.17 -6.45 -8.83
C GLY A 73 9.88 -7.28 -8.75
N ASP A 74 10.05 -8.53 -8.32
CA ASP A 74 9.00 -9.55 -8.28
C ASP A 74 8.63 -9.84 -6.83
N TYR A 75 7.37 -9.61 -6.47
CA TYR A 75 6.88 -9.87 -5.12
C TYR A 75 5.39 -10.19 -5.04
N THR A 76 4.97 -10.58 -3.83
CA THR A 76 3.59 -10.84 -3.47
C THR A 76 3.25 -10.06 -2.20
N GLU A 77 2.06 -9.51 -2.13
CA GLU A 77 1.54 -8.74 -1.00
C GLU A 77 0.24 -9.35 -0.50
N SER A 78 0.00 -9.20 0.81
CA SER A 78 -1.30 -9.44 1.41
C SER A 78 -1.59 -8.39 2.48
N GLY A 79 -2.83 -7.88 2.48
CA GLY A 79 -3.22 -6.74 3.29
C GLY A 79 -4.71 -6.74 3.64
N VAL A 80 -5.06 -5.82 4.55
CA VAL A 80 -6.46 -5.48 4.85
C VAL A 80 -6.71 -4.06 4.38
N VAL A 81 -7.73 -3.90 3.54
CA VAL A 81 -8.22 -2.62 3.05
C VAL A 81 -9.56 -2.32 3.71
N ILE A 82 -9.67 -1.16 4.35
CA ILE A 82 -10.86 -0.68 5.04
C ILE A 82 -11.48 0.44 4.20
N PRO A 83 -12.73 0.28 3.72
CA PRO A 83 -13.49 1.35 3.11
C PRO A 83 -13.70 2.50 4.11
N LYS A 84 -13.36 3.72 3.71
CA LYS A 84 -13.55 4.92 4.53
C LYS A 84 -14.64 5.81 3.94
N GLY A 85 -15.35 6.52 4.82
CA GLY A 85 -16.26 7.58 4.43
C GLY A 85 -15.56 8.75 3.75
N GLN A 86 -16.36 9.74 3.33
CA GLN A 86 -15.86 10.93 2.66
C GLN A 86 -14.93 11.73 3.58
N PHE A 87 -13.71 11.99 3.11
CA PHE A 87 -12.78 12.91 3.74
C PHE A 87 -12.30 13.89 2.66
N SER A 88 -12.58 15.19 2.85
CA SER A 88 -12.28 16.26 1.88
C SER A 88 -12.64 15.90 0.42
N GLU A 89 -13.95 15.83 0.12
CA GLU A 89 -14.55 15.57 -1.20
C GLU A 89 -14.15 14.26 -1.91
N ALA A 90 -13.30 13.41 -1.31
CA ALA A 90 -12.85 12.15 -1.91
C ALA A 90 -13.31 10.92 -1.12
N GLU A 91 -14.00 10.01 -1.80
CA GLU A 91 -14.17 8.63 -1.37
C GLU A 91 -12.86 7.85 -1.59
N GLY A 92 -12.64 6.79 -0.81
CA GLY A 92 -11.42 5.99 -0.95
C GLY A 92 -11.32 4.90 0.09
N THR A 93 -10.15 4.28 0.14
CA THR A 93 -9.85 3.19 1.07
C THR A 93 -8.65 3.55 1.94
N PHE A 94 -8.57 2.90 3.09
CA PHE A 94 -7.40 2.92 3.96
C PHE A 94 -6.81 1.51 4.01
N GLU A 95 -5.54 1.36 3.68
CA GLU A 95 -4.87 0.07 3.69
C GLU A 95 -3.96 -0.06 4.90
N ARG A 96 -4.06 -1.20 5.59
CA ARG A 96 -3.05 -1.67 6.52
C ARG A 96 -2.29 -2.83 5.88
N PRO A 97 -1.06 -2.61 5.39
CA PRO A 97 -0.26 -3.68 4.82
C PRO A 97 0.14 -4.65 5.93
N THR A 98 -0.23 -5.92 5.79
CA THR A 98 0.05 -6.94 6.80
C THR A 98 1.36 -7.65 6.50
N ARG A 99 1.64 -7.93 5.21
CA ARG A 99 2.86 -8.63 4.79
C ARG A 99 3.20 -8.40 3.33
N VAL A 100 4.48 -8.13 3.07
CA VAL A 100 5.09 -8.16 1.74
C VAL A 100 6.13 -9.27 1.71
N ALA A 101 6.04 -10.18 0.74
CA ALA A 101 7.00 -11.26 0.51
C ALA A 101 7.66 -11.04 -0.84
N MET A 102 8.95 -10.70 -0.82
CA MET A 102 9.78 -10.67 -2.03
C MET A 102 10.01 -12.10 -2.50
N ASN A 103 9.75 -12.38 -3.77
CA ASN A 103 10.10 -13.68 -4.33
C ASN A 103 11.61 -13.63 -4.61
N GLY A 104 12.37 -14.31 -3.74
CA GLY A 104 13.84 -14.32 -3.82
C GLY A 104 14.33 -14.87 -5.15
N ARG A 105 15.42 -14.27 -5.66
CA ARG A 105 16.40 -15.00 -6.47
C ARG A 105 17.19 -15.96 -5.59
#